data_AF-A0A6P0VYN1-F1
#
_entry.id   AF-A0A6P0VYN1-F1
#
_cell.length_a   1.000
_cell.length_b   1.000
_cell.length_c   1.000
_cell.angle_alpha   90.00
_cell.angle_beta   90.00
_cell.angle_gamma   90.00
#
_symmetry.space_group_name_H-M   'P 1'
#
loop_
_entity.id
_entity.type
_entity.pdbx_description
1 polymer ?
#
loop_
_entity_poly.entity_id
_entity_poly.type
_entity_poly.pdbx_seq_one_letter_code
_entity_poly.pdbx_strand_id
1 'polypeptide(L)'
;MTAVISEHIVITPGVCGGKPRIAGHRIRVQDIVVWHEQMAISPDEIVSRHPTISLADVYAALAYYHDHFEEIRTAIQESEALVRKLQAEIPSKVELI
;
A
#
# COMPACT_ATOMS: atom_id res chain seq x y z
N MET A 1 23.95 -0.07 -22.24
CA MET A 1 22.69 -0.78 -22.54
C MET A 1 21.72 -0.37 -21.45
N THR A 2 20.73 0.46 -21.77
CA THR A 2 19.78 0.96 -20.77
C THR A 2 18.63 -0.05 -20.69
N ALA A 3 18.37 -0.60 -19.51
CA ALA A 3 17.21 -1.46 -19.32
C ALA A 3 15.94 -0.61 -19.56
N VAL A 4 15.06 -1.10 -20.44
CA VAL A 4 13.80 -0.42 -20.79
C VAL A 4 12.65 -0.76 -19.83
N ILE A 5 12.83 -1.78 -18.98
CA ILE A 5 11.85 -2.24 -18.00
C ILE A 5 12.55 -2.38 -16.65
N SER A 6 12.07 -1.64 -15.66
CA SER A 6 12.49 -1.77 -14.26
C SER A 6 11.40 -2.51 -13.49
N GLU A 7 11.82 -3.41 -12.59
CA GLU A 7 10.88 -4.11 -11.70
C GLU A 7 10.49 -3.17 -10.55
N HIS A 8 9.30 -2.58 -10.64
CA HIS A 8 8.80 -1.62 -9.65
C HIS A 8 8.06 -2.28 -8.49
N ILE A 9 7.39 -3.41 -8.72
CA ILE A 9 6.61 -4.14 -7.71
C ILE A 9 7.22 -5.51 -7.48
N VAL A 10 7.43 -5.87 -6.22
CA VAL A 10 7.98 -7.16 -5.80
C VAL A 10 7.11 -7.81 -4.73
N ILE A 11 7.07 -9.13 -4.76
CA ILE A 11 6.44 -9.97 -3.73
C ILE A 11 7.53 -10.85 -3.13
N THR A 12 7.69 -10.80 -1.81
CA THR A 12 8.67 -11.62 -1.11
C THR A 12 8.01 -12.28 0.08
N PRO A 13 7.97 -13.63 0.16
CA PRO A 13 7.45 -14.32 1.33
C PRO A 13 8.10 -13.81 2.62
N GLY A 14 7.29 -13.55 3.66
CA GLY A 14 7.76 -13.02 4.95
C GLY A 14 8.02 -11.51 4.99
N VAL A 15 8.10 -10.80 3.86
CA VAL A 15 8.22 -9.33 3.83
C VAL A 15 6.85 -8.71 3.60
N CYS A 16 6.47 -7.75 4.45
CA CYS A 16 5.12 -7.15 4.44
C CYS A 16 3.98 -8.19 4.42
N GLY A 17 4.20 -9.36 5.05
CA GLY A 17 3.24 -10.46 5.06
C GLY A 17 3.06 -11.16 3.70
N GLY A 18 4.04 -11.06 2.79
CA GLY A 18 3.92 -11.58 1.43
C GLY A 18 3.06 -10.71 0.52
N LYS A 19 2.74 -9.49 0.92
CA LYS A 19 1.95 -8.55 0.12
C LYS A 19 2.82 -7.83 -0.93
N PRO A 20 2.26 -7.49 -2.10
CA PRO A 20 2.98 -6.73 -3.13
C PRO A 20 3.40 -5.36 -2.59
N ARG A 21 4.63 -4.96 -2.90
CA ARG A 21 5.25 -3.72 -2.43
C ARG A 21 6.18 -3.13 -3.47
N ILE A 22 6.48 -1.84 -3.34
CA ILE A 22 7.47 -1.17 -4.17
C ILE A 22 8.86 -1.81 -3.93
N ALA A 23 9.59 -2.10 -5.01
CA ALA A 23 10.93 -2.65 -4.97
C ALA A 23 11.86 -1.80 -4.11
N GLY A 24 12.64 -2.46 -3.24
CA GLY A 24 13.52 -1.77 -2.29
C GLY A 24 12.82 -1.08 -1.10
N HIS A 25 11.49 -1.10 -1.04
CA HIS A 25 10.71 -0.39 -0.02
C HIS A 25 9.79 -1.33 0.75
N ARG A 26 9.32 -0.88 1.91
CA ARG A 26 8.23 -1.52 2.68
C ARG A 26 6.88 -0.82 2.51
N ILE A 27 6.72 -0.08 1.42
CA ILE A 27 5.47 0.59 1.03
C ILE A 27 4.70 -0.39 0.17
N ARG A 28 3.55 -0.87 0.65
CA ARG A 28 2.74 -1.88 -0.06
C ARG A 28 1.91 -1.21 -1.15
N VAL A 29 1.53 -1.99 -2.16
CA VAL A 29 0.59 -1.52 -3.20
C VAL A 29 -0.72 -1.03 -2.56
N GLN A 30 -1.25 -1.76 -1.57
CA GLN A 30 -2.46 -1.33 -0.85
C GLN A 30 -2.31 0.04 -0.16
N ASP A 31 -1.11 0.42 0.30
CA ASP A 31 -0.91 1.71 0.97
C ASP A 31 -1.04 2.85 -0.05
N ILE A 32 -0.44 2.69 -1.24
CA ILE A 32 -0.56 3.63 -2.37
C ILE A 32 -2.03 3.76 -2.80
N VAL A 33 -2.75 2.65 -2.93
CA VAL A 33 -4.17 2.63 -3.33
C VAL A 33 -5.03 3.37 -2.31
N VAL A 34 -4.84 3.12 -1.01
CA VAL A 34 -5.59 3.81 0.05
C VAL A 34 -5.32 5.32 0.01
N TRP A 35 -4.06 5.74 -0.12
CA TRP A 35 -3.73 7.16 -0.23
C TRP A 35 -4.36 7.82 -1.45
N HIS A 36 -4.29 7.15 -2.61
CA HIS A 36 -4.79 7.71 -3.87
C HIS A 36 -6.32 7.69 -3.96
N GLU A 37 -6.96 6.54 -3.77
CA GLU A 37 -8.40 6.38 -3.99
C GLU A 37 -9.25 6.82 -2.80
N GLN A 38 -8.85 6.48 -1.57
CA GLN A 38 -9.67 6.77 -0.38
C GLN A 38 -9.37 8.15 0.22
N MET A 39 -8.12 8.59 0.17
CA MET A 39 -7.71 9.89 0.73
C MET A 39 -7.56 10.99 -0.33
N ALA A 40 -7.79 10.68 -1.61
CA ALA A 40 -7.69 11.62 -2.74
C ALA A 40 -6.33 12.34 -2.82
N ILE A 41 -5.24 11.68 -2.39
CA ILE A 41 -3.89 12.23 -2.46
C ILE A 41 -3.34 11.96 -3.86
N SER A 42 -2.85 13.00 -4.53
CA SER A 42 -2.31 12.85 -5.88
C SER A 42 -1.00 12.04 -5.90
N PRO A 43 -0.65 11.38 -7.02
CA PRO A 43 0.62 10.66 -7.15
C PRO A 43 1.85 11.54 -6.85
N ASP A 44 1.86 12.79 -7.32
CA ASP A 44 2.92 13.75 -7.04
C ASP A 44 3.03 14.08 -5.53
N GLU A 45 1.90 14.20 -4.84
CA GLU A 45 1.90 14.45 -3.40
C GLU A 45 2.34 13.21 -2.61
N ILE A 46 1.99 12.00 -3.06
CA ILE A 46 2.50 10.75 -2.47
C ILE A 46 4.03 10.71 -2.54
N VAL A 47 4.63 11.05 -3.69
CA VAL A 47 6.08 11.13 -3.86
C VAL A 47 6.68 12.24 -3.00
N SER A 48 6.04 13.41 -2.90
CA SER A 48 6.48 14.50 -2.04
C SER A 48 6.55 14.09 -0.56
N ARG A 49 5.58 13.29 -0.09
CA ARG A 49 5.55 12.74 1.27
C ARG A 49 6.53 11.57 1.47
N HIS A 50 6.84 10.84 0.41
CA HIS A 50 7.75 9.69 0.40
C HIS A 50 8.84 9.83 -0.66
N PRO A 51 9.85 10.69 -0.45
CA PRO A 51 10.82 11.05 -1.48
C PRO A 51 11.78 9.92 -1.89
N THR A 52 11.72 8.77 -1.22
CA THR A 52 12.53 7.59 -1.58
C THR A 52 11.90 6.77 -2.72
N ILE A 53 10.61 6.96 -3.01
CA ILE A 53 9.93 6.32 -4.13
C ILE A 53 9.75 7.30 -5.28
N SER A 54 9.74 6.78 -6.50
CA SER A 54 9.55 7.57 -7.71
C SER A 54 8.09 7.61 -8.14
N LEU A 55 7.75 8.57 -9.00
CA LEU A 55 6.42 8.63 -9.62
C LEU A 55 6.12 7.37 -10.44
N ALA A 56 7.15 6.75 -11.05
CA ALA A 56 7.02 5.48 -11.75
C ALA A 56 6.62 4.34 -10.81
N ASP A 57 7.16 4.30 -9.59
CA ASP A 57 6.76 3.28 -8.59
C ASP A 57 5.30 3.44 -8.18
N VAL A 58 4.82 4.68 -8.02
CA VAL A 58 3.42 4.97 -7.68
C VAL A 58 2.49 4.50 -8.80
N TYR A 59 2.77 4.87 -10.05
CA TYR A 59 1.94 4.42 -11.18
C TYR A 59 2.02 2.92 -11.41
N ALA A 60 3.19 2.30 -11.20
CA ALA A 60 3.31 0.84 -11.27
C ALA A 60 2.47 0.15 -10.19
N ALA A 61 2.39 0.70 -8.98
CA ALA A 61 1.52 0.19 -7.92
C ALA A 61 0.04 0.32 -8.30
N LEU A 62 -0.38 1.46 -8.86
CA LEU A 62 -1.75 1.67 -9.32
C LEU A 62 -2.12 0.74 -10.49
N ALA A 63 -1.20 0.53 -11.44
CA ALA A 63 -1.39 -0.43 -12.53
C ALA A 63 -1.54 -1.86 -11.99
N TYR A 64 -0.62 -2.28 -11.10
CA TYR A 64 -0.70 -3.59 -10.44
C TYR A 64 -2.02 -3.76 -9.68
N TYR A 65 -2.50 -2.70 -9.02
CA TYR A 65 -3.78 -2.74 -8.34
C TYR A 65 -4.94 -3.01 -9.31
N HIS A 66 -4.99 -2.34 -10.45
CA HIS A 66 -6.06 -2.56 -11.42
C HIS A 66 -6.01 -3.95 -12.07
N ASP A 67 -4.81 -4.52 -12.26
CA ASP A 67 -4.65 -5.90 -12.74
C ASP A 67 -5.10 -6.94 -11.68
N HIS A 68 -5.00 -6.59 -10.39
CA HIS A 68 -5.32 -7.46 -9.24
C HIS A 68 -6.45 -6.88 -8.36
N PHE A 69 -7.41 -6.20 -8.99
CA PHE A 69 -8.36 -5.32 -8.32
C PHE A 69 -9.15 -6.00 -7.21
N GLU A 70 -9.78 -7.14 -7.52
CA GLU A 70 -10.65 -7.85 -6.57
C GLU A 70 -9.85 -8.35 -5.36
N GLU A 71 -8.70 -8.99 -5.60
CA GLU A 71 -7.84 -9.54 -4.54
C GLU A 71 -7.40 -8.44 -3.56
N ILE A 72 -6.87 -7.33 -4.08
CA ILE A 72 -6.34 -6.26 -3.24
C ILE A 72 -7.47 -5.52 -2.53
N ARG A 73 -8.60 -5.28 -3.21
CA ARG A 73 -9.75 -4.61 -2.59
C ARG A 73 -10.32 -5.44 -1.44
N THR A 74 -10.49 -6.75 -1.63
CA THR A 74 -10.91 -7.66 -0.55
C THR A 74 -9.91 -7.63 0.60
N ALA A 75 -8.60 -7.72 0.32
CA ALA A 75 -7.57 -7.67 1.36
C ALA A 75 -7.57 -6.34 2.14
N ILE A 76 -7.87 -5.20 1.50
CA ILE A 76 -8.03 -3.91 2.16
C ILE A 76 -9.25 -3.95 3.09
N GLN A 77 -10.40 -4.40 2.60
CA GLN A 77 -11.64 -4.47 3.38
C GLN A 77 -11.52 -5.41 4.58
N GLU A 78 -10.91 -6.58 4.42
CA GLU A 78 -10.66 -7.53 5.51
C GLU A 78 -9.74 -6.93 6.57
N SER A 79 -8.69 -6.22 6.15
CA SER A 79 -7.79 -5.53 7.06
C SER A 79 -8.50 -4.45 7.86
N GLU A 80 -9.34 -3.63 7.21
CA GLU A 80 -10.14 -2.60 7.88
C GLU A 80 -11.16 -3.21 8.85
N ALA A 81 -11.85 -4.27 8.44
CA ALA A 81 -12.82 -4.98 9.27
C ALA A 81 -12.18 -5.58 10.52
N LEU A 82 -10.98 -6.17 10.37
CA LEU A 82 -10.20 -6.69 11.49
C LEU A 82 -9.82 -5.57 12.47
N VAL A 83 -9.31 -4.44 11.96
CA VAL A 83 -8.97 -3.28 12.80
C VAL A 83 -10.19 -2.80 13.58
N ARG A 84 -11.35 -2.67 12.94
CA ARG A 84 -12.60 -2.25 13.61
C ARG A 84 -13.02 -3.21 14.71
N LYS A 85 -12.95 -4.53 14.47
CA LYS A 85 -13.27 -5.54 15.50
C LYS A 85 -12.35 -5.42 16.71
N LEU A 86 -11.04 -5.32 16.48
CA LEU A 86 -10.06 -5.18 17.56
C LEU A 86 -10.26 -3.88 18.36
N GLN A 87 -10.60 -2.77 17.70
CA GLN A 87 -10.91 -1.51 18.38
C GLN A 87 -12.16 -1.59 19.26
N ALA A 88 -13.17 -2.39 18.86
CA ALA A 88 -14.38 -2.59 19.67
C ALA A 88 -14.12 -3.50 20.88
N GLU A 89 -13.20 -4.46 20.76
CA GLU A 89 -12.87 -5.41 21.83
C GLU A 89 -11.80 -4.89 22.80
N ILE A 90 -10.93 -3.98 22.36
CA ILE A 90 -9.78 -3.50 23.11
C ILE A 90 -9.92 -1.99 23.33
N PRO A 91 -10.33 -1.53 24.53
CA PRO A 91 -10.39 -0.10 24.84
C PRO A 91 -9.00 0.53 24.72
N SER A 92 -8.93 1.77 24.24
CA SER A 92 -7.65 2.42 23.99
C SER A 92 -6.91 2.67 25.31
N LYS A 93 -5.60 2.45 25.32
CA LYS A 93 -4.76 2.72 26.50
C LYS A 93 -4.65 4.22 26.83
N VAL A 94 -5.07 5.08 25.91
CA VAL A 94 -5.00 6.55 26.02
C VAL A 94 -6.22 7.13 26.74
N GLU A 95 -7.34 6.40 26.77
CA GLU A 95 -8.55 6.77 27.53
C GLU A 95 -8.50 6.31 29.00
N LEU A 96 -7.46 5.56 29.39
CA LEU A 96 -7.28 4.99 30.73
C LEU A 96 -6.33 5.82 31.63
N ILE A 97 -5.98 7.05 31.22
CA ILE A 97 -5.10 7.99 31.94
C ILE A 97 -5.87 9.29 32.15
#